data_AF-A0A7W4Z5C0-F1
#
_entry.id   AF-A0A7W4Z5C0-F1
#
_cell.length_a   1.000
_cell.length_b   1.000
_cell.length_c   1.000
_cell.angle_alpha   90.00
_cell.angle_beta   90.00
_cell.angle_gamma   90.00
#
_symmetry.space_group_name_H-M   'P 1'
#
loop_
_entity.id
_entity.type
_entity.pdbx_description
1 polymer ?
#
loop_
_entity_poly.entity_id
_entity_poly.type
_entity_poly.pdbx_seq_one_letter_code
_entity_poly.pdbx_strand_id
1 'polypeptide(L)'
;MIITNDFEVGAPLDRAWPVLLDIPRVARCLPGAQLESSDGAVHRGRMSAKIGPISATYAGTATVLEIDDDAHVVVMRLEAREARGQGNANAVLTMRLAGGDDSTR
;
A
#
# COMPACT_ATOMS: atom_id res chain seq x y z
N MET A 1 11.69 -3.66 -12.32
CA MET A 1 10.44 -3.35 -13.03
C MET A 1 9.86 -2.10 -12.38
N ILE A 2 9.32 -1.17 -13.17
CA ILE A 2 8.63 0.03 -12.67
C ILE A 2 7.17 -0.09 -13.10
N ILE A 3 6.25 0.14 -12.15
CA ILE A 3 4.81 0.13 -12.39
C ILE A 3 4.29 1.49 -11.91
N THR A 4 3.56 2.17 -12.79
CA THR A 4 2.88 3.42 -12.48
C THR A 4 1.40 3.24 -12.76
N ASN A 5 0.56 3.70 -11.84
CA ASN A 5 -0.89 3.74 -11.98
C ASN A 5 -1.42 5.02 -11.35
N ASP A 6 -2.52 5.51 -11.89
CA ASP A 6 -3.27 6.65 -11.36
C ASP A 6 -4.77 6.41 -11.49
N PHE A 7 -5.52 7.00 -10.58
CA PHE A 7 -6.98 6.91 -10.56
C PHE A 7 -7.54 8.07 -9.75
N GLU A 8 -8.83 8.35 -9.91
CA GLU A 8 -9.50 9.39 -9.14
C GLU A 8 -10.36 8.79 -8.03
N VAL A 9 -10.38 9.48 -6.89
CA VAL A 9 -11.25 9.21 -5.76
C VAL A 9 -12.20 10.40 -5.60
N GLY A 10 -13.50 10.13 -5.48
CA GLY A 10 -14.54 11.13 -5.21
C GLY A 10 -14.53 11.61 -3.75
N ALA A 11 -13.38 12.12 -3.30
CA ALA A 11 -13.21 12.77 -2.01
C ALA A 11 -12.15 13.87 -2.16
N PRO A 12 -12.32 15.01 -1.46
CA PRO A 12 -11.33 16.08 -1.46
C PRO A 12 -10.03 15.63 -0.76
N LEU A 13 -8.92 16.31 -1.11
CA LEU A 13 -7.56 15.95 -0.70
C LEU A 13 -7.40 15.85 0.82
N ASP A 14 -7.98 16.79 1.55
CA ASP A 14 -7.98 16.87 3.01
C ASP A 14 -8.63 15.65 3.69
N ARG A 15 -9.51 14.94 2.98
CA ARG A 15 -10.10 13.67 3.43
C ARG A 15 -9.35 12.45 2.93
N ALA A 16 -8.89 12.47 1.68
CA ALA A 16 -8.21 11.33 1.07
C ALA A 16 -6.83 11.08 1.70
N TRP A 17 -6.09 12.14 1.97
CA TRP A 17 -4.72 12.05 2.48
C TRP A 17 -4.61 11.36 3.85
N PRO A 18 -5.37 11.74 4.90
CA PRO A 18 -5.32 11.03 6.17
C PRO A 18 -5.74 9.56 6.07
N VAL A 19 -6.64 9.23 5.15
CA VAL A 19 -7.07 7.84 4.92
C VAL A 19 -5.97 7.02 4.28
N LEU A 20 -5.23 7.58 3.33
CA LEU A 20 -4.08 6.92 2.70
C LEU A 20 -3.00 6.57 3.73
N LEU A 21 -2.74 7.47 4.68
CA LEU A 21 -1.75 7.27 5.74
C LEU A 21 -2.21 6.29 6.84
N ASP A 22 -3.52 6.01 6.94
CA ASP A 22 -4.08 4.99 7.83
C ASP A 22 -3.90 3.59 7.21
N ILE A 23 -2.68 3.05 7.32
CA ILE A 23 -2.33 1.74 6.76
C ILE A 23 -3.26 0.61 7.25
N PRO A 24 -3.63 0.52 8.54
CA PRO A 24 -4.61 -0.47 8.98
C PRO A 24 -5.97 -0.38 8.31
N ARG A 25 -6.43 0.84 8.01
CA ARG A 25 -7.67 1.05 7.26
C ARG A 25 -7.51 0.69 5.79
N VAL A 26 -6.44 1.13 5.13
CA VAL A 26 -6.15 0.82 3.72
C VAL A 26 -5.98 -0.68 3.49
N ALA A 27 -5.30 -1.39 4.39
CA ALA A 27 -5.05 -2.82 4.27
C ALA A 27 -6.35 -3.64 4.17
N ARG A 28 -7.45 -3.17 4.77
CA ARG A 28 -8.77 -3.84 4.70
C ARG A 28 -9.42 -3.76 3.32
N CYS A 29 -8.99 -2.80 2.49
CA CYS A 29 -9.48 -2.64 1.13
C CYS A 29 -8.75 -3.56 0.14
N LEU A 30 -7.62 -4.16 0.53
CA LEU A 30 -6.81 -5.00 -0.33
C LEU A 30 -7.32 -6.46 -0.31
N PRO A 31 -7.76 -7.01 -1.45
CA PRO A 31 -8.25 -8.39 -1.50
C PRO A 31 -7.20 -9.40 -1.02
N GLY A 32 -7.58 -10.25 -0.06
CA GLY A 32 -6.71 -11.29 0.48
C GLY A 32 -5.60 -10.79 1.41
N ALA A 33 -5.55 -9.50 1.74
CA ALA A 33 -4.63 -8.96 2.73
C ALA A 33 -5.12 -9.21 4.16
N GLN A 34 -4.19 -9.52 5.05
CA GLN A 34 -4.39 -9.69 6.48
C GLN A 34 -3.25 -8.97 7.20
N LEU A 35 -3.58 -7.93 7.94
CA LEU A 35 -2.63 -7.23 8.79
C LEU A 35 -2.47 -8.01 10.09
N GLU A 36 -1.23 -8.35 10.44
CA GLU A 36 -0.90 -9.13 11.63
C GLU A 36 -0.44 -8.25 12.78
N SER A 37 0.34 -7.22 12.47
CA SER A 37 0.76 -6.22 13.45
C SER A 37 1.07 -4.89 12.78
N SER A 38 0.91 -3.81 13.54
CA SER A 38 1.20 -2.45 13.14
C SER A 38 1.88 -1.76 14.30
N ASP A 39 3.10 -1.29 14.09
CA ASP A 39 3.94 -0.64 15.11
C ASP A 39 4.63 0.58 14.50
N GLY A 40 4.07 1.76 14.76
CA GLY A 40 4.52 3.00 14.16
C GLY A 40 4.57 2.92 12.64
N ALA A 41 5.78 3.01 12.08
CA ALA A 41 6.04 2.97 10.65
C ALA A 41 6.13 1.55 10.06
N VAL A 42 6.11 0.50 10.89
CA VAL A 42 6.34 -0.89 10.46
C VAL A 42 5.04 -1.69 10.57
N HIS A 43 4.60 -2.25 9.44
CA HIS A 43 3.37 -3.03 9.33
C HIS A 43 3.69 -4.41 8.79
N ARG A 44 3.32 -5.46 9.52
CA ARG A 44 3.52 -6.86 9.09
C ARG A 44 2.20 -7.48 8.73
N GLY A 45 2.19 -8.26 7.67
CA GLY A 45 0.98 -8.94 7.23
C GLY A 45 1.24 -10.03 6.21
N ARG A 46 0.13 -10.64 5.79
CA ARG A 46 0.09 -11.60 4.70
C ARG A 46 -0.86 -11.13 3.62
N MET A 47 -0.57 -11.49 2.37
CA MET A 47 -1.44 -11.23 1.23
C MET A 47 -1.56 -12.47 0.37
N SER A 48 -2.80 -12.92 0.15
CA SER A 48 -3.11 -13.99 -0.80
C SER A 48 -3.61 -13.39 -2.10
N ALA A 49 -2.85 -13.57 -3.18
CA ALA A 49 -3.20 -13.10 -4.52
C ALA A 49 -3.56 -14.28 -5.42
N LYS A 50 -4.65 -14.13 -6.17
CA LYS A 50 -5.05 -15.06 -7.23
C LYS A 50 -4.77 -14.43 -8.58
N ILE A 51 -3.78 -14.94 -9.29
CA ILE A 51 -3.36 -14.46 -10.61
C ILE A 51 -3.67 -15.58 -11.62
N GLY A 52 -4.84 -15.50 -12.23
CA GLY A 52 -5.34 -16.55 -13.12
C GLY A 52 -5.48 -17.90 -12.40
N PRO A 53 -4.89 -19.01 -12.91
CA PRO A 53 -4.94 -20.31 -12.25
C PRO A 53 -3.98 -20.43 -11.05
N ILE A 54 -3.13 -19.43 -10.80
CA ILE A 54 -2.10 -19.45 -9.77
C ILE A 54 -2.62 -18.75 -8.52
N SER A 55 -2.53 -19.41 -7.37
CA SER A 55 -2.72 -18.80 -6.04
C SER A 55 -1.39 -18.74 -5.31
N ALA A 56 -1.03 -17.57 -4.82
CA ALA A 56 0.20 -17.35 -4.05
C ALA A 56 -0.11 -16.58 -2.77
N THR A 57 0.56 -16.96 -1.68
CA THR A 57 0.45 -16.27 -0.39
C THR A 57 1.83 -15.72 -0.05
N TYR A 58 1.89 -14.42 0.21
CA TYR A 58 3.09 -13.72 0.60
C TYR A 58 2.98 -13.30 2.06
N ALA A 59 4.07 -13.46 2.82
CA ALA A 59 4.23 -12.84 4.13
C ALA A 59 5.27 -11.73 4.00
N GLY A 60 4.98 -10.55 4.53
CA GLY A 60 5.84 -9.39 4.30
C GLY A 60 5.68 -8.28 5.31
N THR A 61 6.55 -7.28 5.14
CA THR A 61 6.65 -6.07 5.93
C THR A 61 6.53 -4.86 5.00
N ALA A 62 5.66 -3.92 5.36
CA ALA A 62 5.62 -2.58 4.81
C ALA A 62 6.23 -1.61 5.83
N THR A 63 7.18 -0.79 5.39
CA THR A 63 7.83 0.22 6.22
C THR A 63 7.63 1.59 5.60
N VAL A 64 7.00 2.51 6.32
CA VAL A 64 6.92 3.92 5.92
C VAL A 64 8.30 4.55 6.06
N LEU A 65 8.84 5.07 4.96
CA LEU A 65 10.16 5.69 4.91
C LEU A 65 10.06 7.22 5.06
N GLU A 66 9.04 7.82 4.44
CA GLU A 66 8.87 9.26 4.37
C GLU A 66 7.39 9.61 4.21
N ILE A 67 6.96 10.66 4.90
CA ILE A 67 5.67 11.33 4.73
C ILE A 67 5.97 12.82 4.59
N ASP A 68 5.59 13.38 3.45
CA ASP A 68 5.62 14.81 3.17
C ASP A 68 4.17 15.29 3.05
N ASP A 69 3.65 15.87 4.13
CA ASP A 69 2.28 16.38 4.21
C ASP A 69 2.07 17.60 3.30
N ASP A 70 3.09 18.43 3.07
CA ASP A 70 2.97 19.62 2.23
C ASP A 70 2.86 19.20 0.75
N ALA A 71 3.72 18.27 0.32
CA ALA A 71 3.70 17.74 -1.04
C ALA A 71 2.65 16.64 -1.27
N HIS A 72 2.01 16.14 -0.20
CA HIS A 72 1.11 14.98 -0.19
C HIS A 72 1.76 13.74 -0.83
N VAL A 73 3.00 13.45 -0.42
CA VAL A 73 3.81 12.33 -0.91
C VAL A 73 4.16 11.40 0.25
N VAL A 74 3.98 10.09 0.04
CA VAL A 74 4.43 9.06 0.98
C VAL A 74 5.27 8.02 0.25
N VAL A 75 6.38 7.62 0.87
CA VAL A 75 7.29 6.60 0.36
C VAL A 75 7.31 5.42 1.33
N MET A 76 7.11 4.22 0.81
CA MET A 76 7.11 2.98 1.59
C MET A 76 8.05 1.94 0.98
N ARG A 77 8.71 1.17 1.82
CA ARG A 77 9.42 -0.06 1.43
C ARG A 77 8.54 -1.26 1.70
N LEU A 78 8.41 -2.14 0.72
CA LEU A 78 7.69 -3.41 0.83
C LEU A 78 8.69 -4.55 0.64
N GLU A 79 8.70 -5.50 1.56
CA GLU A 79 9.51 -6.72 1.48
C GLU A 79 8.62 -7.91 1.81
N ALA A 80 8.55 -8.90 0.92
CA ALA A 80 7.69 -10.05 1.10
C ALA A 80 8.33 -11.33 0.54
N ARG A 81 7.95 -12.46 1.13
CA ARG A 81 8.38 -13.79 0.71
C ARG A 81 7.16 -14.67 0.47
N GLU A 82 7.16 -15.38 -0.64
CA GLU A 82 6.11 -16.35 -0.96
C GLU A 82 6.23 -17.55 0.00
N ALA A 83 5.08 -18.03 0.51
CA ALA A 83 5.01 -19.00 1.59
C ALA A 83 5.62 -20.37 1.24
N ARG A 84 5.56 -20.79 -0.02
CA ARG A 84 6.21 -22.02 -0.53
C ARG A 84 7.67 -21.80 -0.92
N GLY A 85 8.22 -20.61 -0.67
CA GLY A 85 9.60 -20.25 -0.91
C GLY A 85 9.95 -20.02 -2.38
N GLN A 86 8.94 -19.90 -3.25
CA GLN A 86 9.13 -19.85 -4.70
C GLN A 86 9.52 -18.45 -5.20
N GLY A 87 9.54 -17.43 -4.33
CA GLY A 87 9.93 -16.09 -4.71
C GLY A 87 10.02 -15.11 -3.54
N ASN A 88 10.69 -13.99 -3.80
CA ASN A 88 10.66 -12.79 -2.97
C ASN A 88 10.09 -11.63 -3.79
N ALA A 89 9.53 -10.65 -3.10
CA ALA A 89 9.03 -9.42 -3.69
C ALA A 89 9.54 -8.25 -2.84
N ASN A 90 10.39 -7.42 -3.42
CA ASN A 90 10.90 -6.21 -2.80
C ASN A 90 10.53 -5.02 -3.69
N ALA A 91 9.95 -3.99 -3.09
CA ALA A 91 9.52 -2.79 -3.81
C ALA A 91 9.70 -1.54 -2.95
N VAL A 92 9.90 -0.41 -3.62
CA VAL A 92 9.68 0.92 -3.05
C VAL A 92 8.45 1.49 -3.74
N LEU A 93 7.44 1.85 -2.94
CA LEU A 93 6.19 2.41 -3.39
C LEU A 93 6.18 3.89 -3.04
N THR A 94 6.02 4.74 -4.05
CA THR A 94 5.79 6.17 -3.88
C THR A 94 4.35 6.45 -4.27
N MET A 95 3.58 7.07 -3.37
CA MET A 95 2.22 7.51 -3.61
C MET A 95 2.18 9.02 -3.49
N ARG A 96 1.51 9.68 -4.42
CA ARG A 96 1.33 11.13 -4.46
C ARG A 96 -0.14 11.41 -4.69
N LEU A 97 -0.71 12.28 -3.88
CA LEU A 97 -2.08 12.78 -4.07
C LEU A 97 -2.05 14.21 -4.60
N ALA A 98 -2.96 14.52 -5.52
CA ALA A 98 -3.19 15.86 -6.02
C ALA A 98 -4.69 16.19 -5.94
N GLY A 99 -5.01 17.34 -5.35
CA GLY A 99 -6.39 17.78 -5.16
C GLY A 99 -7.02 18.34 -6.44
N GLY A 100 -8.28 18.00 -6.65
CA GLY A 100 -9.27 18.76 -7.42
C GLY A 100 -10.34 19.33 -6.49
N ASP A 101 -11.42 19.92 -7.03
CA ASP A 101 -12.46 20.57 -6.23
C ASP A 101 -13.13 19.59 -5.24
N ASP A 102 -13.70 18.49 -5.77
CA ASP A 102 -14.40 17.44 -4.99
C ASP A 102 -13.75 16.05 -5.13
N SER A 103 -12.58 15.99 -5.75
CA SER A 103 -11.87 14.74 -6.03
C SER A 103 -10.38 14.84 -5.71
N THR A 104 -9.74 13.67 -5.63
CA THR A 104 -8.29 13.54 -5.48
C THR A 104 -7.79 12.52 -6.50
N ARG A 105 -6.66 12.81 -7.15
CA ARG A 105 -5.96 11.89 -8.04
C ARG A 105 -4.67 11.39 -7.41
#